data_AF-A0A7N2MIS4-F1
#
_entry.id   AF-A0A7N2MIS4-F1
#
_cell.length_a   1.000
_cell.length_b   1.000
_cell.length_c   1.000
_cell.angle_alpha   90.00
_cell.angle_beta   90.00
_cell.angle_gamma   90.00
#
_symmetry.space_group_name_H-M   'P 1'
#
loop_
_entity.id
_entity.type
_entity.pdbx_description
1 polymer ?
#
loop_
_entity_poly.entity_id
_entity_poly.type
_entity_poly.pdbx_seq_one_letter_code
_entity_poly.pdbx_strand_id
1 'polypeptide(L)'
;MTKQALIDMMVSLQWNKRPQHPSAVFSLEQFCIDTVMTMWHFHGGCQVGVDALRVIDGSTFLQSPGTNPQAIVMMLGRYMGEKILRERRSHGRK
;
A
#
# COMPACT_ATOMS: atom_id res chain seq x y z
N MET A 1 12.37 27.93 -7.04
CA MET A 1 13.17 26.69 -7.00
C MET A 1 12.99 25.96 -8.32
N THR A 2 14.07 25.57 -8.99
CA THR A 2 13.96 24.86 -10.28
C THR A 2 13.78 23.35 -10.03
N LYS A 3 13.24 22.62 -11.02
CA LYS A 3 13.11 21.15 -10.94
C LYS A 3 14.47 20.48 -10.72
N GLN A 4 15.51 20.97 -11.40
CA GLN A 4 16.86 20.45 -11.26
C GLN A 4 17.40 20.65 -9.84
N ALA A 5 17.21 21.84 -9.25
CA ALA A 5 17.65 22.10 -7.88
C ALA A 5 16.96 21.19 -6.84
N LEU A 6 15.72 20.75 -7.10
CA LEU A 6 15.03 19.77 -6.25
C LEU A 6 15.63 18.36 -6.40
N ILE A 7 15.93 17.93 -7.63
CA ILE A 7 16.58 16.63 -7.89
C ILE A 7 17.95 16.60 -7.22
N ASP A 8 18.76 17.64 -7.40
CA ASP A 8 20.09 17.75 -6.80
C ASP A 8 20.02 17.66 -5.27
N MET A 9 19.08 18.39 -4.67
CA MET A 9 18.81 18.32 -3.23
C MET A 9 18.41 16.91 -2.80
N MET A 10 17.45 16.28 -3.50
CA MET A 10 16.97 14.95 -3.13
C MET A 10 18.05 13.87 -3.26
N VAL A 11 18.92 13.93 -4.27
CA VAL A 11 20.04 12.98 -4.43
C VAL A 11 21.08 13.15 -3.32
N SER A 12 21.34 14.39 -2.89
CA SER A 12 22.30 14.67 -1.82
C SER A 12 21.86 14.14 -0.44
N LEU A 13 20.56 13.89 -0.27
CA LEU A 13 19.99 13.36 0.96
C LEU A 13 20.05 11.83 0.95
N GLN A 14 20.62 11.23 2.00
CA GLN A 14 20.69 9.78 2.17
C GLN A 14 19.35 9.19 2.61
N TRP A 15 18.37 9.16 1.70
CA TRP A 15 17.01 8.67 1.97
C TRP A 15 16.97 7.18 2.33
N ASN A 16 17.82 6.38 1.70
CA ASN A 16 17.86 4.93 1.86
C ASN A 16 19.31 4.42 1.78
N LYS A 17 19.49 3.10 1.90
CA LYS A 17 20.82 2.45 1.81
C LYS A 17 21.15 1.92 0.41
N ARG A 18 20.46 2.37 -0.64
CA ARG A 18 20.74 1.93 -2.01
C ARG A 18 22.02 2.62 -2.53
N PRO A 19 22.79 1.97 -3.41
CA PRO A 19 23.91 2.61 -4.09
C PRO A 19 23.41 3.83 -4.88
N GLN A 20 24.12 4.95 -4.76
CA GLN A 20 23.84 6.16 -5.54
C GLN A 20 24.73 6.23 -6.77
N HIS A 21 24.17 6.74 -7.86
CA HIS A 21 24.86 6.88 -9.14
C HIS A 21 24.89 8.35 -9.58
N PRO A 22 26.00 8.84 -10.16
CA PRO A 22 26.07 10.19 -10.71
C PRO A 22 25.00 10.49 -11.77
N SER A 23 24.51 9.47 -12.47
CA SER A 23 23.44 9.57 -13.46
C SER A 23 22.07 9.91 -12.85
N ALA A 24 21.85 9.72 -11.55
CA ALA A 24 20.58 10.06 -10.88
C ALA A 24 20.24 11.56 -10.95
N VAL A 25 21.23 12.42 -11.18
CA VAL A 25 21.04 13.86 -11.34
C VAL A 25 20.43 14.23 -12.69
N PHE A 26 20.64 13.39 -13.71
CA PHE A 26 20.25 13.67 -15.10
C PHE A 26 19.20 12.68 -15.65
N SER A 27 19.07 11.50 -15.05
CA SER A 27 18.12 10.45 -15.44
C SER A 27 17.06 10.27 -14.37
N LEU A 28 15.80 10.55 -14.72
CA LEU A 28 14.65 10.33 -13.84
C LEU A 28 14.47 8.85 -13.47
N GLU A 29 14.84 7.93 -14.36
CA GLU A 29 14.81 6.50 -14.07
C GLU A 29 15.79 6.15 -12.95
N GLN A 30 17.06 6.57 -13.08
CA GLN A 30 18.07 6.32 -12.07
C GLN A 30 17.74 7.05 -10.76
N PHE A 31 17.22 8.27 -10.84
CA PHE A 31 16.73 9.02 -9.69
C PHE A 31 15.69 8.21 -8.90
N CYS A 32 14.68 7.66 -9.59
CA CYS A 32 13.66 6.83 -8.95
C CYS A 32 14.27 5.57 -8.32
N ILE A 33 15.16 4.88 -9.03
CA ILE A 33 15.82 3.67 -8.52
C ILE A 33 16.62 3.96 -7.25
N ASP A 34 17.43 5.02 -7.24
CA ASP A 34 18.36 5.32 -6.17
C ASP A 34 17.64 5.92 -4.94
N THR A 35 16.57 6.69 -5.15
CA THR A 35 15.91 7.45 -4.07
C THR A 35 14.61 6.82 -3.56
N VAL A 36 14.09 5.76 -4.20
CA VAL A 36 12.82 5.15 -3.79
C VAL A 36 12.82 4.71 -2.31
N MET A 37 11.72 5.01 -1.63
CA MET A 37 11.42 4.55 -0.28
C MET A 37 10.01 4.00 -0.23
N THR A 38 9.68 3.29 0.85
CA THR A 38 8.30 2.90 1.11
C THR A 38 7.46 4.10 1.51
N MET A 39 6.20 4.10 1.08
CA MET A 39 5.14 4.98 1.59
C MET A 39 4.32 4.31 2.70
N TRP A 40 4.81 3.18 3.23
CA TRP A 40 4.20 2.35 4.28
C TRP A 40 2.81 1.79 3.97
N HIS A 41 2.36 1.85 2.72
CA HIS A 41 1.06 1.31 2.28
C HIS A 41 1.18 -0.08 1.64
N PHE A 42 1.91 -0.99 2.28
CA PHE A 42 2.02 -2.37 1.83
C PHE A 42 0.68 -3.11 1.95
N HIS A 43 0.38 -3.96 0.98
CA HIS A 43 -0.88 -4.71 0.86
C HIS A 43 -0.67 -5.98 0.02
N GLY A 44 -1.70 -6.83 -0.05
CA GLY A 44 -1.65 -8.10 -0.77
C GLY A 44 -1.08 -9.27 0.04
N GLY A 45 -1.12 -10.47 -0.56
CA GLY A 45 -0.58 -11.70 0.01
C GLY A 45 -1.62 -12.73 0.49
N CYS A 46 -2.89 -12.35 0.58
CA CYS A 46 -3.98 -13.26 0.99
C CYS A 46 -5.22 -13.10 0.08
N GLN A 47 -5.08 -13.42 -1.20
CA GLN A 47 -6.19 -13.29 -2.16
C GLN A 47 -7.18 -14.47 -2.15
N VAL A 48 -6.77 -15.62 -1.60
CA VAL A 48 -7.55 -16.87 -1.59
C VAL A 48 -7.92 -17.24 -0.16
N GLY A 49 -9.18 -17.64 0.01
CA GLY A 49 -9.72 -18.11 1.29
C GLY A 49 -10.14 -19.59 1.26
N VAL A 50 -10.43 -20.13 2.43
CA VAL A 50 -10.99 -21.47 2.62
C VAL A 50 -12.30 -21.36 3.40
N ASP A 51 -13.10 -22.44 3.40
CA ASP A 51 -14.38 -22.43 4.11
C ASP A 51 -14.21 -22.22 5.62
N ALA A 52 -15.19 -21.55 6.23
CA ALA A 52 -15.23 -21.16 7.65
C ALA A 52 -14.07 -20.30 8.19
N LEU A 53 -13.11 -19.86 7.36
CA LEU A 53 -12.01 -18.97 7.74
C LEU A 53 -12.04 -17.67 6.91
N ARG A 54 -11.82 -16.52 7.55
CA ARG A 54 -11.82 -15.21 6.88
C ARG A 54 -10.62 -14.39 7.33
N VAL A 55 -9.97 -13.71 6.39
CA VAL A 55 -8.95 -12.67 6.62
C VAL A 55 -9.55 -11.33 6.16
N ILE A 56 -9.44 -10.30 7.00
CA ILE A 56 -10.04 -8.98 6.76
C ILE A 56 -9.02 -7.91 7.17
N ASP A 57 -8.09 -7.60 6.28
CA ASP A 57 -7.06 -6.58 6.46
C ASP A 57 -6.52 -6.11 5.08
N GLY A 58 -5.39 -5.39 5.07
CA GLY A 58 -4.76 -4.92 3.83
C GLY A 58 -4.27 -6.03 2.90
N SER A 59 -4.08 -7.26 3.38
CA SER A 59 -3.53 -8.38 2.59
C SER A 59 -4.47 -8.90 1.51
N THR A 60 -5.76 -8.53 1.56
CA THR A 60 -6.78 -8.96 0.59
C THR A 60 -6.86 -8.08 -0.65
N PHE A 61 -6.15 -6.94 -0.68
CA PHE A 61 -6.16 -6.03 -1.83
C PHE A 61 -5.03 -6.35 -2.82
N LEU A 62 -5.34 -6.32 -4.12
CA LEU A 62 -4.33 -6.40 -5.20
C LEU A 62 -3.64 -5.06 -5.49
N GLN A 63 -4.32 -3.95 -5.16
CA GLN A 63 -3.85 -2.59 -5.35
C GLN A 63 -4.28 -1.74 -4.16
N SER A 64 -3.51 -0.70 -3.83
CA SER A 64 -3.81 0.18 -2.70
C SER A 64 -5.20 0.81 -2.91
N PRO A 65 -6.14 0.64 -1.96
CA PRO A 65 -7.44 1.28 -2.05
C PRO A 65 -7.29 2.77 -1.71
N GLY A 66 -6.94 3.58 -2.72
CA GLY A 66 -6.68 5.02 -2.59
C GLY A 66 -5.25 5.38 -2.19
N THR A 67 -4.96 6.69 -2.14
CA THR A 67 -3.62 7.24 -1.85
C THR A 67 -3.19 6.96 -0.40
N ASN A 68 -4.12 7.04 0.56
CA ASN A 68 -3.92 6.65 1.95
C ASN A 68 -5.01 5.62 2.34
N PRO A 69 -4.69 4.32 2.39
CA PRO A 69 -5.69 3.26 2.50
C PRO A 69 -6.26 3.08 3.91
N GLN A 70 -5.74 3.78 4.93
CA GLN A 70 -6.12 3.56 6.33
C GLN A 70 -7.64 3.62 6.55
N ALA A 71 -8.30 4.66 6.05
CA ALA A 71 -9.74 4.84 6.22
C ALA A 71 -10.55 3.70 5.56
N ILE A 72 -10.11 3.21 4.40
CA ILE A 72 -10.78 2.12 3.70
C ILE A 72 -10.57 0.79 4.41
N VAL A 73 -9.37 0.52 4.95
CA VAL A 73 -9.11 -0.68 5.76
C VAL A 73 -9.96 -0.69 7.04
N MET A 74 -10.10 0.46 7.72
CA MET A 74 -10.97 0.58 8.89
C MET A 74 -12.45 0.33 8.54
N MET A 75 -12.93 0.93 7.44
CA MET A 75 -14.30 0.72 6.95
C MET A 75 -14.56 -0.74 6.57
N LEU A 76 -13.60 -1.39 5.89
CA LEU A 76 -13.68 -2.79 5.49
C LEU A 76 -13.95 -3.72 6.68
N GLY A 77 -13.24 -3.50 7.80
CA GLY A 77 -13.44 -4.27 9.03
C GLY A 77 -14.89 -4.23 9.50
N ARG A 78 -15.48 -3.03 9.59
CA ARG A 78 -16.90 -2.89 9.96
C ARG A 78 -17.83 -3.53 8.93
N TYR A 79 -17.61 -3.23 7.65
CA TYR A 79 -18.46 -3.72 6.56
C TYR A 79 -18.54 -5.25 6.54
N MET A 80 -17.39 -5.92 6.66
CA MET A 80 -17.33 -7.37 6.69
C MET A 80 -17.95 -7.96 7.97
N GLY A 81 -17.77 -7.30 9.13
CA GLY A 81 -18.47 -7.67 10.36
C GLY A 81 -20.00 -7.62 10.22
N GLU A 82 -20.54 -6.55 9.65
CA GLU A 82 -21.98 -6.42 9.38
C GLU A 82 -22.48 -7.47 8.37
N LYS A 83 -21.67 -7.78 7.36
CA LYS A 83 -22.00 -8.83 6.37
C LYS A 83 -22.07 -10.21 7.03
N ILE A 84 -21.11 -10.56 7.88
CA ILE A 84 -21.13 -11.82 8.67
C ILE A 84 -22.40 -11.90 9.53
N LEU A 85 -22.77 -10.83 10.23
CA LEU A 85 -23.99 -10.82 11.06
C LEU A 85 -25.28 -10.93 10.24
N ARG A 86 -25.34 -10.35 9.04
CA ARG A 86 -26.48 -10.52 8.12
C ARG A 86 -26.58 -11.96 7.62
N GLU A 87 -25.47 -12.54 7.20
CA GLU A 87 -25.40 -13.95 6.76
C GLU A 87 -25.84 -14.90 7.87
N ARG A 88 -25.41 -14.69 9.13
CA ARG A 88 -25.87 -15.52 10.27
C ARG A 88 -27.38 -15.43 10.48
N ARG A 89 -27.95 -14.21 10.43
CA ARG A 89 -29.39 -13.99 10.61
C ARG A 89 -30.23 -14.58 9.49
N SER A 90 -29.75 -14.59 8.24
CA SER A 90 -30.47 -15.23 7.14
C SER A 90 -30.46 -16.75 7.23
N HIS A 91 -29.38 -17.35 7.75
CA HIS A 91 -29.26 -18.80 7.92
C HIS A 91 -29.99 -19.32 9.18
N GLY A 92 -30.04 -18.53 10.26
CA GLY A 92 -30.78 -18.87 11.48
C GLY A 92 -32.29 -18.61 11.44
N ARG A 93 -32.84 -18.21 10.27
CA ARG A 93 -34.28 -18.01 10.04
C ARG A 93 -34.96 -19.22 9.38
N LYS A 94 -34.29 -20.37 9.41
CA LYS A 94 -34.86 -21.69 9.10
C LYS A 94 -35.26 -22.39 10.38
#